data_AF-A0A815UUN8-F1
#
_entry.id   AF-A0A815UUN8-F1
#
_cell.length_a   1.000
_cell.length_b   1.000
_cell.length_c   1.000
_cell.angle_alpha   90.00
_cell.angle_beta   90.00
_cell.angle_gamma   90.00
#
_symmetry.space_group_name_H-M   'P 1'
#
loop_
_entity.id
_entity.type
_entity.pdbx_description
1 polymer ?
#
loop_
_entity_poly.entity_id
_entity_poly.type
_entity_poly.pdbx_seq_one_letter_code
_entity_poly.pdbx_strand_id
1 'polypeptide(L)'
;ILMIIRIINSLLAVLTRPYIYIQKYILVAFQSHLPIYFDEKSWYILFGFMTFLAFIIAYTLSRYITLQDADDDPVYQRAKLYSMQRKHQKVT
;
A
#
# COMPACT_ATOMS: atom_id res chain seq x y z
N ILE A 1 -7.98 13.58 -38.69
CA ILE A 1 -8.07 12.42 -37.75
C ILE A 1 -6.82 11.54 -37.82
N LEU A 2 -6.49 10.92 -38.97
CA LEU A 2 -5.28 10.06 -39.09
C LEU A 2 -3.95 10.77 -38.76
N MET A 3 -3.84 12.06 -39.09
CA MET A 3 -2.65 12.87 -38.79
C MET A 3 -2.47 13.10 -37.28
N ILE A 4 -3.57 13.26 -36.54
CA ILE A 4 -3.56 13.45 -35.08
C ILE A 4 -3.16 12.15 -34.38
N ILE A 5 -3.67 11.01 -34.86
CA ILE A 5 -3.31 9.68 -34.33
C ILE A 5 -1.80 9.41 -34.49
N ARG A 6 -1.20 9.81 -35.62
CA ARG A 6 0.25 9.70 -35.84
C ARG A 6 1.07 10.55 -34.86
N ILE A 7 0.61 11.77 -34.56
CA ILE A 7 1.27 12.65 -33.59
C ILE A 7 1.19 12.07 -32.18
N ILE A 8 0.02 11.58 -31.76
CA ILE A 8 -0.17 10.95 -30.45
C ILE A 8 0.71 9.69 -30.32
N ASN A 9 0.76 8.84 -31.35
CA ASN A 9 1.62 7.65 -31.34
C ASN A 9 3.12 8.00 -31.32
N SER A 10 3.52 9.06 -32.01
CA SER A 10 4.90 9.57 -31.98
C SER A 10 5.26 10.11 -30.59
N LEU A 11 4.37 10.90 -29.97
CA LEU A 11 4.56 11.40 -28.60
C LEU A 11 4.61 10.27 -27.58
N LEU A 12 3.72 9.28 -27.70
CA LEU A 12 3.71 8.11 -26.82
C LEU A 12 5.01 7.30 -26.95
N ALA A 13 5.54 7.14 -28.17
CA ALA A 13 6.81 6.47 -28.41
C ALA A 13 8.01 7.25 -27.83
N VAL A 14 7.98 8.59 -27.87
CA VAL A 14 9.03 9.44 -27.27
C VAL A 14 8.97 9.38 -25.74
N LEU A 15 7.77 9.34 -25.15
CA LEU A 15 7.57 9.26 -23.70
C LEU A 15 7.87 7.85 -23.12
N THR A 16 7.65 6.79 -23.89
CA THR A 16 7.88 5.40 -23.46
C THR A 16 9.33 4.95 -23.58
N ARG A 17 10.12 5.53 -24.51
CA ARG A 17 11.56 5.25 -24.64
C ARG A 17 12.34 5.45 -23.33
N PRO A 18 12.30 6.61 -22.64
CA PRO A 18 13.05 6.80 -21.39
C PRO A 18 12.59 5.84 -20.30
N TYR A 19 11.30 5.50 -20.24
CA TYR A 19 10.76 4.56 -19.27
C TYR A 19 11.36 3.14 -19.44
N ILE A 20 11.50 2.66 -20.68
CA ILE A 20 12.13 1.36 -20.97
C ILE A 20 13.62 1.37 -20.61
N TYR A 21 14.34 2.46 -20.88
CA TYR A 21 15.74 2.60 -20.44
C TYR A 21 15.83 2.60 -18.91
N ILE A 22 15.00 3.37 -18.21
CA ILE A 22 14.98 3.42 -16.75
C ILE A 22 14.70 2.03 -16.16
N GLN A 23 13.72 1.29 -16.69
CA GLN A 23 13.45 -0.08 -16.24
C GLN A 23 14.66 -1.00 -16.43
N LYS A 24 15.35 -0.90 -17.58
CA LYS A 24 16.56 -1.69 -17.83
C LYS A 24 17.71 -1.30 -16.88
N TYR A 25 17.89 0.00 -16.60
CA TYR A 25 18.88 0.47 -15.63
C TYR A 25 18.55 0.03 -14.20
N ILE A 26 17.28 0.04 -13.81
CA ILE A 26 16.83 -0.46 -12.51
C ILE A 26 17.06 -1.97 -12.40
N LEU A 27 16.74 -2.76 -13.43
CA LEU A 27 16.98 -4.20 -13.45
C LEU A 27 18.48 -4.54 -13.39
N VAL A 28 19.31 -3.80 -14.14
CA VAL A 28 20.78 -3.98 -14.10
C VAL A 28 21.36 -3.51 -12.77
N ALA A 29 20.85 -2.43 -12.18
CA ALA A 29 21.24 -1.98 -10.84
C ALA A 29 20.81 -3.00 -9.77
N PHE A 30 19.60 -3.56 -9.87
CA PHE A 30 19.15 -4.64 -8.99
C PHE A 30 20.03 -5.88 -9.16
N GLN A 31 20.40 -6.26 -10.38
CA GLN A 31 21.30 -7.39 -10.62
C GLN A 31 22.72 -7.15 -10.10
N SER A 32 23.24 -5.92 -10.19
CA SER A 32 24.59 -5.60 -9.70
C SER A 32 24.66 -5.41 -8.19
N HIS A 33 23.53 -5.10 -7.54
CA HIS A 33 23.42 -4.95 -6.08
C HIS A 33 22.76 -6.16 -5.41
N LEU A 34 22.18 -7.10 -6.16
CA LEU A 34 21.88 -8.46 -5.71
C LEU A 34 23.23 -9.17 -5.54
N PRO A 35 23.73 -9.34 -4.32
CA PRO A 35 25.05 -9.91 -4.17
C PRO A 35 24.91 -11.36 -4.59
N ILE A 36 25.70 -11.74 -5.60
CA ILE A 36 25.87 -13.13 -6.05
C ILE A 36 26.34 -14.03 -4.86
N TYR A 37 26.71 -13.42 -3.74
CA TYR A 37 27.09 -14.00 -2.45
C TYR A 37 26.07 -13.80 -1.32
N PHE A 38 24.79 -13.55 -1.60
CA PHE A 38 23.77 -13.64 -0.55
C PHE A 38 23.62 -15.11 -0.17
N ASP A 39 24.22 -15.49 0.96
CA ASP A 39 24.09 -16.81 1.57
C ASP A 39 22.60 -17.18 1.69
N GLU A 40 22.27 -18.46 1.54
CA GLU A 40 20.90 -18.98 1.54
C GLU A 40 20.12 -18.51 2.78
N LYS A 41 20.83 -18.39 3.91
CA LYS A 41 20.34 -17.86 5.17
C LYS A 41 19.86 -16.41 5.08
N SER A 42 20.55 -15.56 4.31
CA SER A 42 20.17 -14.16 4.11
C SER A 42 18.88 -14.02 3.32
N TRP A 43 18.62 -14.95 2.39
CA TRP A 43 17.33 -15.02 1.70
C TRP A 43 16.20 -15.40 2.65
N TYR A 44 16.40 -16.40 3.52
CA TYR A 44 15.40 -16.75 4.52
C TYR A 44 15.09 -15.59 5.47
N ILE A 45 16.11 -14.83 5.88
CA ILE A 45 15.92 -13.64 6.73
C ILE A 45 15.12 -12.56 5.99
N LEU A 46 15.46 -12.29 4.72
CA LEU A 46 14.76 -11.30 3.90
C LEU A 46 13.28 -11.69 3.71
N PHE A 47 13.02 -12.95 3.32
CA PHE A 47 11.66 -13.47 3.15
C PHE A 47 10.89 -13.43 4.48
N GLY A 48 11.51 -13.86 5.58
CA GLY A 48 10.90 -13.80 6.90
C GLY A 48 10.52 -12.38 7.30
N PHE A 49 11.40 -11.41 7.06
CA PHE A 49 11.11 -10.00 7.33
C PHE A 49 9.97 -9.46 6.47
N MET A 50 9.95 -9.78 5.16
CA MET A 50 8.87 -9.38 4.25
C MET A 50 7.52 -10.00 4.67
N THR A 51 7.49 -11.28 5.04
CA THR A 51 6.27 -11.95 5.51
C THR A 51 5.78 -11.36 6.83
N PHE A 52 6.69 -11.09 7.77
CA PHE A 52 6.34 -10.47 9.04
C PHE A 52 5.79 -9.05 8.84
N LEU A 53 6.41 -8.25 7.97
CA LEU A 53 5.93 -6.92 7.62
C LEU A 53 4.54 -6.97 6.97
N ALA A 54 4.34 -7.87 6.02
CA ALA A 54 3.04 -8.07 5.39
C ALA A 54 1.98 -8.49 6.40
N PHE A 55 2.32 -9.36 7.36
CA PHE A 55 1.43 -9.76 8.45
C PHE A 55 1.03 -8.56 9.33
N ILE A 56 1.97 -7.70 9.73
CA ILE A 56 1.66 -6.49 10.51
C ILE A 56 0.71 -5.57 9.75
N ILE A 57 0.97 -5.34 8.46
CA ILE A 57 0.14 -4.48 7.62
C ILE A 57 -1.27 -5.08 7.51
N ALA A 58 -1.38 -6.37 7.20
CA ALA A 58 -2.66 -7.06 7.09
C ALA A 58 -3.43 -7.04 8.42
N TYR A 59 -2.76 -7.27 9.55
CA TYR A 59 -3.35 -7.20 10.88
C TYR A 59 -3.85 -5.79 11.20
N THR A 60 -3.03 -4.76 10.95
CA THR A 60 -3.41 -3.37 11.20
C THR A 60 -4.60 -2.97 10.33
N LEU A 61 -4.60 -3.35 9.05
CA LEU A 61 -5.69 -3.07 8.12
C LEU A 61 -6.96 -3.82 8.53
N SER A 62 -6.86 -5.10 8.89
CA SER A 62 -8.00 -5.88 9.40
C SER A 62 -8.59 -5.24 10.64
N ARG A 63 -7.75 -4.84 11.60
CA ARG A 63 -8.21 -4.19 12.83
C ARG A 63 -8.87 -2.85 12.54
N TYR A 64 -8.32 -2.07 11.61
CA TYR A 64 -8.90 -0.80 11.20
C TYR A 64 -10.29 -0.98 10.57
N ILE A 65 -10.44 -1.94 9.65
CA ILE A 65 -11.73 -2.26 9.02
C ILE A 65 -12.74 -2.70 10.08
N THR A 66 -12.38 -3.62 10.97
CA THR A 66 -13.28 -4.07 12.04
C THR A 66 -13.70 -2.94 12.98
N LEU A 67 -12.81 -2.00 13.28
CA LEU A 67 -13.15 -0.84 14.11
C LEU A 67 -14.05 0.15 13.36
N GLN A 68 -13.82 0.34 12.06
CA GLN A 68 -14.67 1.16 11.21
C GLN A 68 -16.08 0.58 11.12
N ASP A 69 -16.19 -0.73 10.88
CA ASP A 69 -17.48 -1.45 10.86
C ASP A 69 -18.20 -1.36 12.23
N ALA A 70 -17.44 -1.36 13.34
CA ALA A 70 -18.01 -1.20 14.68
C ALA A 70 -18.50 0.23 14.96
N ASP A 71 -17.82 1.26 14.44
CA ASP A 71 -18.28 2.65 14.56
C ASP A 71 -19.49 2.94 13.65
N ASP A 72 -19.64 2.21 12.53
CA ASP A 72 -20.79 2.31 11.62
C ASP A 72 -22.00 1.47 12.07
N ASP A 73 -21.88 0.66 13.13
CA ASP A 73 -23.00 -0.06 13.73
C ASP A 73 -23.97 0.92 14.44
N PRO A 74 -25.24 1.03 14.00
CA PRO A 74 -26.22 1.94 14.59
C PRO A 74 -26.51 1.64 16.06
N VAL A 75 -26.29 0.40 16.53
CA VAL A 75 -26.43 0.00 17.93
C VAL A 75 -25.31 0.60 18.78
N TYR A 76 -24.07 0.54 18.28
CA TYR A 76 -22.91 1.11 18.95
C TYR A 76 -22.99 2.65 19.00
N GLN A 77 -23.41 3.29 17.91
CA GLN A 77 -23.61 4.75 17.88
C GLN A 77 -24.67 5.23 18.88
N ARG A 78 -25.80 4.52 19.00
CA ARG A 78 -26.84 4.83 20.00
C ARG A 78 -26.31 4.67 21.43
N ALA A 79 -25.62 3.57 21.71
CA ALA A 79 -25.01 3.35 23.04
C ALA A 79 -23.99 4.45 23.39
N LYS A 80 -23.17 4.87 22.43
CA LYS A 80 -22.22 5.97 22.57
C LYS A 80 -22.94 7.29 22.89
N LEU A 81 -24.01 7.62 22.16
CA LEU A 81 -24.82 8.82 22.38
C LEU A 81 -25.47 8.84 23.78
N TYR A 82 -26.07 7.73 24.22
CA TYR A 82 -26.65 7.62 25.56
C TYR A 82 -25.60 7.77 26.66
N SER A 83 -24.38 7.28 26.45
CA SER A 83 -23.29 7.43 27.41
C SER A 83 -22.80 8.87 27.54
N MET A 84 -22.74 9.62 26.44
CA MET A 84 -22.40 11.04 26.43
C MET A 84 -23.47 11.90 27.09
N GLN A 85 -24.76 11.61 26.85
CA GLN A 85 -25.87 12.32 27.49
C GLN A 85 -25.87 12.12 29.01
N ARG A 86 -25.67 10.88 29.49
CA ARG A 86 -25.54 10.59 30.94
C ARG A 86 -24.36 11.31 31.59
N LYS A 87 -23.28 11.54 30.85
CA LYS A 87 -22.10 12.26 31.35
C LYS A 87 -22.38 13.76 31.49
N HIS A 88 -23.09 14.37 30.52
CA HIS A 88 -23.51 15.77 30.62
C HIS A 88 -24.52 16.01 31.75
N GLN A 89 -25.46 15.09 31.96
CA GLN A 89 -26.50 15.23 32.99
C GLN A 89 -25.99 15.07 34.43
N LYS A 90 -24.77 14.53 34.62
CA LYS A 90 -24.10 14.46 35.94
C LYS A 90 -23.21 15.67 36.25
N VAL A 91 -22.98 16.55 35.26
CA VAL A 91 -22.09 17.71 35.38
C VAL A 91 -22.89 19.00 35.66
N THR A 92 -24.20 18.98 35.43
CA THR A 92 -25.19 19.99 35.87
C THR A 92 -25.82 19.58 37.20
#